data_AF-A0A965TV95-F1
#
_entry.id   AF-A0A965TV95-F1
#
_cell.length_a   1.000
_cell.length_b   1.000
_cell.length_c   1.000
_cell.angle_alpha   90.00
_cell.angle_beta   90.00
_cell.angle_gamma   90.00
#
_symmetry.space_group_name_H-M   'P 1'
#
loop_
_entity.id
_entity.type
_entity.pdbx_description
1 polymer ?
#
loop_
_entity_poly.entity_id
_entity_poly.type
_entity_poly.pdbx_seq_one_letter_code
_entity_poly.pdbx_strand_id
1 'polypeptide(L)'
;MELRIKNFQSIKNQTVALKGFTVLEGKSDCGKSALRRALDSLLFNSWDNAYLRKDTRTCELSLSYDDVTITQLKGSENSYALEQNGKRRFFDKVGTETPDAIKDLGFSMFETSQEYYNVHITTQLEPLYMVTYTPTENTRILNSLFDIDVFGEATNMSVADMTSTGRTLKQKEAELDNISTKLFNARASAKSKEKDLKALERIYAELKMVTDALEVKEALTVDKKKLKRIDKRIEAVAYYLEYLQ
;
A
#
# COMPACT_ATOMS: atom_id res chain seq x y z
N MET A 1 34.75 17.14 27.71
CA MET A 1 33.48 16.49 28.05
C MET A 1 33.58 15.94 29.47
N GLU A 2 32.48 15.88 30.20
CA GLU A 2 32.41 15.34 31.56
C GLU A 2 31.28 14.31 31.64
N LEU A 3 31.60 13.09 32.05
CA LEU A 3 30.66 12.00 32.23
C LEU A 3 30.43 11.77 33.72
N ARG A 4 29.18 11.92 34.17
CA ARG A 4 28.73 11.61 35.53
C ARG A 4 27.92 10.32 35.51
N ILE A 5 28.24 9.43 36.44
CA ILE A 5 27.64 8.10 36.56
C ILE A 5 27.26 7.87 38.01
N LYS A 6 25.98 7.58 38.25
CA LYS A 6 25.45 7.29 39.58
C LYS A 6 24.62 6.02 39.56
N ASN A 7 24.92 5.10 40.49
CA ASN A 7 24.24 3.81 40.67
C ASN A 7 24.23 2.91 39.42
N PHE A 8 25.34 2.86 38.67
CA PHE A 8 25.49 2.04 37.47
C PHE A 8 26.53 0.92 37.70
N GLN A 9 26.09 -0.34 37.73
CA GLN A 9 26.92 -1.51 37.97
C GLN A 9 27.85 -1.33 39.20
N SER A 10 29.16 -1.45 39.01
CA SER A 10 30.16 -1.28 40.06
C SER A 10 30.38 0.18 40.49
N ILE A 11 29.84 1.16 39.76
CA ILE A 11 30.01 2.60 40.01
C ILE A 11 28.87 3.12 40.90
N LYS A 12 29.21 3.58 42.10
CA LYS A 12 28.25 4.21 43.03
C LYS A 12 27.96 5.66 42.64
N ASN A 13 29.00 6.46 42.54
CA ASN A 13 28.95 7.86 42.12
C ASN A 13 30.35 8.25 41.66
N GLN A 14 30.53 8.54 40.38
CA GLN A 14 31.80 8.99 39.84
C GLN A 14 31.59 10.02 38.72
N THR A 15 32.58 10.90 38.58
CA THR A 15 32.68 11.88 37.50
C THR A 15 34.01 11.67 36.79
N VAL A 16 33.97 11.58 35.46
CA VAL A 16 35.14 11.33 34.62
C VAL A 16 35.23 12.41 33.56
N ALA A 17 36.36 13.13 33.54
CA ALA A 17 36.67 14.07 32.49
C ALA A 17 37.22 13.31 31.27
N LEU A 18 36.57 13.49 30.12
CA LEU A 18 36.98 12.93 28.83
C LEU A 18 37.46 14.08 27.94
N LYS A 19 38.73 14.02 27.51
CA LYS A 19 39.35 15.06 26.65
C LYS A 19 40.25 14.42 25.61
N GLY A 20 39.98 14.73 24.34
CA GLY A 20 40.76 14.21 23.21
C GLY A 20 40.91 12.69 23.28
N PHE A 21 42.13 12.20 23.12
CA PHE A 21 42.46 10.80 23.33
C PHE A 21 42.62 10.52 24.84
N THR A 22 41.67 9.77 25.41
CA THR A 22 41.66 9.40 26.84
C THR A 22 41.81 7.89 27.00
N VAL A 23 42.82 7.46 27.76
CA VAL A 23 43.04 6.05 28.08
C VAL A 23 42.58 5.77 29.52
N LEU A 24 41.77 4.73 29.69
CA LEU A 24 41.30 4.28 31.00
C LEU A 24 42.08 3.03 31.43
N GLU A 25 43.02 3.22 32.35
CA GLU A 25 43.84 2.14 32.90
C GLU A 25 43.34 1.68 34.27
N GLY A 26 43.61 0.42 34.61
CA GLY A 26 43.29 -0.15 35.91
C GLY A 26 43.15 -1.67 35.86
N LYS A 27 43.07 -2.29 37.04
CA LYS A 27 42.88 -3.74 37.15
C LYS A 27 41.60 -4.20 36.45
N SER A 28 41.57 -5.46 36.03
CA SER A 28 40.34 -6.10 35.55
C SER A 28 39.23 -5.97 36.59
N ASP A 29 37.99 -5.88 36.11
CA ASP A 29 36.78 -5.76 36.94
C ASP A 29 36.64 -4.50 37.80
N CYS A 30 37.49 -3.48 37.60
CA CYS A 30 37.33 -2.18 38.26
C CYS A 30 36.21 -1.28 37.67
N GLY A 31 35.41 -1.78 36.72
CA GLY A 31 34.31 -1.01 36.11
C GLY A 31 34.68 -0.22 34.84
N LYS A 32 35.83 -0.50 34.21
CA LYS A 32 36.20 0.11 32.91
C LYS A 32 35.13 -0.11 31.84
N SER A 33 34.65 -1.36 31.70
CA SER A 33 33.56 -1.70 30.78
C SER A 33 32.21 -1.10 31.19
N ALA A 34 32.00 -0.81 32.48
CA ALA A 34 30.80 -0.15 32.96
C ALA A 34 30.75 1.32 32.48
N LEU A 35 31.90 2.01 32.39
CA LEU A 35 31.97 3.35 31.82
C LEU A 35 31.57 3.36 30.34
N ARG A 36 32.08 2.43 29.53
CA ARG A 36 31.67 2.26 28.13
C ARG A 36 30.16 2.03 28.01
N ARG A 37 29.62 1.09 28.80
CA ARG A 37 28.17 0.78 28.79
C ARG A 37 27.32 1.96 29.26
N ALA A 38 27.82 2.79 30.18
CA ALA A 38 27.12 4.00 30.60
C ALA A 38 27.02 5.01 29.45
N LEU A 39 28.10 5.23 28.69
CA LEU A 39 28.05 6.08 27.48
C LEU A 39 27.09 5.51 26.43
N ASP A 40 27.18 4.21 26.17
CA ASP A 40 26.32 3.51 25.22
C ASP A 40 24.84 3.63 25.59
N SER A 41 24.52 3.39 26.87
CA SER A 41 23.15 3.48 27.39
C SER A 41 22.61 4.90 27.36
N LEU A 42 23.45 5.90 27.66
CA LEU A 42 23.07 7.31 27.63
C LEU A 42 22.79 7.78 26.20
N LEU A 43 23.67 7.47 25.24
CA LEU A 43 23.59 8.02 23.88
C LEU A 43 22.66 7.23 22.96
N PHE A 44 22.58 5.90 23.12
CA PHE A 44 21.87 5.01 22.20
C PHE A 44 20.72 4.23 22.87
N ASN A 45 20.36 4.59 24.11
CA ASN A 45 19.28 3.97 24.88
C ASN A 45 19.44 2.44 25.05
N SER A 46 20.66 1.90 25.02
CA SER A 46 20.98 0.46 25.17
C SER A 46 20.89 -0.06 26.62
N TRP A 47 19.96 0.50 27.40
CA TRP A 47 19.79 0.16 28.82
C TRP A 47 19.40 -1.30 29.04
N ASP A 48 20.06 -1.96 29.99
CA ASP A 48 19.69 -3.27 30.54
C ASP A 48 19.45 -3.13 32.06
N ASN A 49 18.43 -3.80 32.60
CA ASN A 49 18.15 -3.81 34.03
C ASN A 49 19.32 -4.36 34.87
N ALA A 50 20.17 -5.22 34.30
CA ALA A 50 21.41 -5.68 34.92
C ALA A 50 22.46 -4.56 35.11
N TYR A 51 22.26 -3.40 34.49
CA TYR A 51 23.13 -2.24 34.67
C TYR A 51 22.80 -1.45 35.94
N LEU A 52 21.61 -1.62 36.51
CA LEU A 52 21.26 -1.01 37.78
C LEU A 52 22.14 -1.60 38.89
N ARG A 53 22.75 -0.72 39.70
CA ARG A 53 23.53 -1.16 40.85
C ARG A 53 22.65 -1.89 41.87
N LYS A 54 23.16 -2.98 42.45
CA LYS A 54 22.47 -3.72 43.54
C LYS A 54 22.04 -2.78 44.67
N ASP A 55 20.87 -3.05 45.23
CA ASP A 55 20.24 -2.29 46.32
C ASP A 55 19.93 -0.81 46.00
N THR A 56 19.85 -0.47 44.70
CA THR A 56 19.41 0.85 44.24
C THR A 56 18.17 0.72 43.37
N ARG A 57 17.34 1.77 43.32
CA ARG A 57 16.10 1.81 42.51
C ARG A 57 16.23 2.67 41.27
N THR A 58 17.23 3.55 41.23
CA THR A 58 17.44 4.52 40.17
C THR A 58 18.91 4.61 39.81
N CYS A 59 19.15 4.81 38.52
CA CYS A 59 20.44 5.13 37.93
C CYS A 59 20.33 6.47 37.20
N GLU A 60 21.38 7.27 37.28
CA GLU A 60 21.47 8.57 36.64
C GLU A 60 22.80 8.66 35.89
N LEU A 61 22.71 8.92 34.60
CA LEU A 61 23.85 9.10 33.69
C LEU A 61 23.77 10.51 33.12
N SER A 62 24.89 11.24 33.09
CA SER A 62 24.92 12.57 32.50
C SER A 62 26.21 12.80 31.73
N LEU A 63 26.12 13.36 30.52
CA LEU A 63 27.26 13.79 29.72
C LEU A 63 27.12 15.28 29.43
N SER A 64 28.15 16.03 29.82
CA SER A 64 28.23 17.48 29.57
C SER A 64 29.41 17.80 28.67
N TYR A 65 29.17 18.60 27.65
CA TYR A 65 30.19 19.12 26.75
C TYR A 65 29.74 20.47 26.18
N ASP A 66 30.66 21.44 26.16
CA ASP A 66 30.36 22.83 25.80
C ASP A 66 29.10 23.35 26.53
N ASP A 67 28.11 23.87 25.80
CA ASP A 67 26.83 24.36 26.34
C ASP A 67 25.71 23.29 26.33
N VAL A 68 26.07 22.00 26.18
CA VAL A 68 25.15 20.87 26.09
C VAL A 68 25.31 19.94 27.30
N THR A 69 24.19 19.54 27.89
CA THR A 69 24.14 18.47 28.89
C THR A 69 23.00 17.51 28.60
N ILE A 70 23.33 16.23 28.45
CA ILE A 70 22.37 15.14 28.29
C ILE A 70 22.31 14.38 29.61
N THR A 71 21.12 14.21 30.18
CA THR A 71 20.91 13.41 31.39
C THR A 71 19.88 12.32 31.09
N GLN A 72 20.15 11.10 31.54
CA GLN A 72 19.24 9.97 31.48
C GLN A 72 19.01 9.43 32.89
N LEU A 73 17.73 9.27 33.24
CA LEU A 73 17.28 8.57 34.44
C LEU A 73 16.68 7.23 34.04
N LYS A 74 17.08 6.17 34.74
CA LYS A 74 16.58 4.81 34.53
C LYS A 74 16.26 4.12 35.86
N GLY A 75 15.31 3.17 35.84
CA GLY A 75 14.91 2.38 37.00
C GLY A 75 13.45 2.62 37.35
N SER A 76 13.17 3.22 38.52
CA SER A 76 11.79 3.58 38.90
C SER A 76 11.18 4.66 38.00
N GLU A 77 12.02 5.52 37.44
CA GLU A 77 11.65 6.55 36.47
C GLU A 77 12.55 6.42 35.25
N ASN A 78 11.96 6.58 34.06
CA ASN A 78 12.66 6.51 32.79
C ASN A 78 12.42 7.81 32.03
N SER A 79 13.45 8.65 31.95
CA SER A 79 13.38 9.94 31.29
C SER A 79 14.73 10.38 30.76
N TYR A 80 14.67 11.32 29.83
CA TYR A 80 15.81 12.08 29.35
C TYR A 80 15.60 13.57 29.62
N ALA A 81 16.70 14.28 29.83
CA ALA A 81 16.72 15.72 29.80
C ALA A 81 17.87 16.19 28.90
N LEU A 82 17.58 17.19 28.08
CA LEU A 82 18.57 17.89 27.27
C LEU A 82 18.60 19.35 27.70
N GLU A 83 19.74 19.80 28.17
CA GLU A 83 20.02 21.22 28.39
C GLU A 83 20.96 21.72 27.29
N GLN A 84 20.55 22.78 26.60
CA GLN A 84 21.34 23.41 25.53
C GLN A 84 21.13 24.92 25.58
N ASN A 85 22.23 25.69 25.65
CA ASN A 85 22.19 27.16 25.69
C ASN A 85 21.27 27.71 26.81
N GLY A 86 21.31 27.08 27.99
CA GLY A 86 20.48 27.42 29.15
C GLY A 86 18.99 27.08 29.03
N LYS A 87 18.56 26.40 27.96
CA LYS A 87 17.19 25.88 27.81
C LYS A 87 17.18 24.39 28.10
N ARG A 88 16.30 23.98 29.02
CA ARG A 88 16.14 22.57 29.39
C ARG A 88 14.85 21.99 28.81
N ARG A 89 14.97 20.84 28.15
CA ARG A 89 13.86 20.04 27.60
C ARG A 89 13.82 18.70 28.33
N PHE A 90 12.62 18.27 28.71
CA PHE A 90 12.38 16.98 29.35
C PHE A 90 11.64 16.05 28.40
N PHE A 91 12.02 14.79 28.42
CA PHE A 91 11.43 13.72 27.62
C PHE A 91 11.06 12.59 28.58
N ASP A 92 9.79 12.51 28.93
CA ASP A 92 9.25 11.46 29.79
C ASP A 92 8.79 10.25 28.96
N LYS A 93 8.79 9.07 29.58
CA LYS A 93 8.33 7.81 28.95
C LYS A 93 9.06 7.50 27.64
N VAL A 94 10.36 7.78 27.62
CA VAL A 94 11.21 7.40 26.48
C VAL A 94 11.11 5.89 26.30
N GLY A 95 10.62 5.49 25.12
CA GLY A 95 10.39 4.10 24.75
C GLY A 95 11.69 3.37 24.44
N THR A 96 11.73 2.71 23.28
CA THR A 96 12.89 1.93 22.83
C THR A 96 14.01 2.78 22.23
N GLU A 97 13.74 4.01 21.80
CA GLU A 97 14.72 4.85 21.10
C GLU A 97 15.14 6.09 21.89
N THR A 98 16.34 6.59 21.61
CA THR A 98 16.81 7.90 22.08
C THR A 98 15.96 9.03 21.46
N PRO A 99 15.56 10.07 22.22
CA PRO A 99 14.86 11.23 21.67
C PRO A 99 15.59 11.88 20.48
N ASP A 100 14.84 12.33 19.47
CA ASP A 100 15.42 12.92 18.25
C ASP A 100 16.31 14.13 18.53
N ALA A 101 15.94 14.96 19.52
CA ALA A 101 16.76 16.10 19.94
C ALA A 101 18.17 15.71 20.43
N ILE A 102 18.37 14.46 20.88
CA ILE A 102 19.69 13.93 21.25
C ILE A 102 20.36 13.30 20.02
N LYS A 103 19.60 12.61 19.15
CA LYS A 103 20.12 12.08 17.87
C LYS A 103 20.69 13.21 16.99
N ASP A 104 20.01 14.35 16.94
CA ASP A 104 20.38 15.57 16.20
C ASP A 104 21.74 16.16 16.63
N LEU A 105 22.23 15.79 17.81
CA LEU A 105 23.58 16.17 18.28
C LEU A 105 24.69 15.36 17.60
N GLY A 106 24.34 14.43 16.70
CA GLY A 106 25.28 13.52 16.02
C GLY A 106 25.49 12.20 16.75
N PHE A 107 24.66 11.89 17.75
CA PHE A 107 24.68 10.61 18.47
C PHE A 107 23.53 9.72 18.00
N SER A 108 23.56 9.34 16.72
CA SER A 108 22.60 8.43 16.12
C SER A 108 23.30 7.15 15.67
N MET A 109 22.59 6.02 15.70
CA MET A 109 23.07 4.86 14.98
C MET A 109 23.09 5.17 13.48
N PHE A 110 24.03 4.58 12.76
CA PHE A 110 24.08 4.67 11.31
C PHE A 110 22.95 3.84 10.72
N GLU A 111 21.97 4.52 10.13
CA GLU A 111 20.81 3.88 9.51
C GLU A 111 21.14 3.46 8.07
N THR A 112 20.79 2.23 7.73
CA THR A 112 20.83 1.73 6.35
C THR A 112 19.42 1.32 5.94
N SER A 113 19.22 1.00 4.66
CA SER A 113 17.95 0.49 4.13
C SER A 113 17.36 -0.73 4.85
N GLN A 114 18.11 -1.43 5.70
CA GLN A 114 17.62 -2.63 6.41
C GLN A 114 17.92 -2.65 7.91
N GLU A 115 19.06 -2.10 8.34
CA GLU A 115 19.56 -2.25 9.70
C GLU A 115 20.21 -0.96 10.24
N TYR A 116 20.31 -0.88 11.55
CA TYR A 116 21.02 0.18 12.27
C TYR A 116 22.35 -0.33 12.81
N TYR A 117 23.43 0.40 12.56
CA TYR A 117 24.78 0.05 13.01
C TYR A 117 25.33 1.10 13.98
N ASN A 118 25.81 0.68 15.15
CA ASN A 118 26.52 1.57 16.06
C ASN A 118 28.01 1.62 15.69
N VAL A 119 28.40 2.64 14.94
CA VAL A 119 29.80 2.86 14.54
C VAL A 119 30.61 3.67 15.56
N HIS A 120 29.97 4.19 16.61
CA HIS A 120 30.60 5.04 17.63
C HIS A 120 31.25 4.24 18.76
N ILE A 121 30.76 3.02 19.02
CA ILE A 121 31.15 2.22 20.18
C ILE A 121 31.49 0.81 19.73
N THR A 122 32.68 0.34 20.09
CA THR A 122 33.11 -1.05 19.86
C THR A 122 33.22 -1.80 21.19
N THR A 123 32.94 -3.10 21.17
CA THR A 123 33.13 -3.95 22.35
C THR A 123 34.55 -4.54 22.40
N GLN A 124 34.91 -5.17 23.53
CA GLN A 124 36.27 -5.67 23.78
C GLN A 124 36.72 -6.77 22.79
N LEU A 125 35.78 -7.54 22.25
CA LEU A 125 36.05 -8.66 21.34
C LEU A 125 35.79 -8.27 19.88
N GLU A 126 35.27 -7.08 19.63
CA GLU A 126 35.06 -6.55 18.30
C GLU A 126 36.28 -5.71 17.90
N PRO A 127 37.00 -6.11 16.83
CA PRO A 127 37.88 -5.24 16.08
C PRO A 127 37.29 -3.85 15.88
N LEU A 128 38.16 -2.86 15.87
CA LEU A 128 37.76 -1.49 15.58
C LEU A 128 37.16 -1.41 14.16
N TYR A 129 36.11 -0.61 14.02
CA TYR A 129 35.46 -0.30 12.74
C TYR A 129 34.75 -1.49 12.08
N MET A 130 34.32 -1.26 10.84
CA MET A 130 33.64 -2.17 9.91
C MET A 130 34.42 -3.46 9.54
N VAL A 131 35.50 -3.80 10.26
CA VAL A 131 36.39 -4.92 9.91
C VAL A 131 35.74 -6.28 10.18
N THR A 132 34.87 -6.39 11.18
CA THR A 132 34.15 -7.64 11.49
C THR A 132 32.85 -7.82 10.75
N TYR A 133 32.32 -6.76 10.17
CA TYR A 133 31.12 -6.86 9.35
C TYR A 133 31.43 -7.71 8.12
N THR A 134 30.44 -8.49 7.73
CA THR A 134 30.47 -9.27 6.50
C THR A 134 30.64 -8.34 5.29
N PRO A 135 31.17 -8.84 4.16
CA PRO A 135 31.27 -8.06 2.94
C PRO A 135 29.94 -7.42 2.51
N THR A 136 28.82 -8.10 2.78
CA THR A 136 27.46 -7.61 2.50
C THR A 136 27.08 -6.42 3.38
N GLU A 137 27.28 -6.52 4.70
CA GLU A 137 27.02 -5.43 5.64
C GLU A 137 27.90 -4.21 5.31
N ASN A 138 29.17 -4.43 5.00
CA ASN A 138 30.07 -3.35 4.60
C ASN A 138 29.65 -2.66 3.32
N THR A 139 29.25 -3.43 2.31
CA THR A 139 28.73 -2.86 1.05
C THR A 139 27.47 -2.04 1.31
N ARG A 140 26.57 -2.51 2.17
CA ARG A 140 25.34 -1.78 2.53
C ARG A 140 25.65 -0.48 3.27
N ILE A 141 26.49 -0.53 4.30
CA ILE A 141 26.90 0.67 5.05
C ILE A 141 27.54 1.69 4.11
N LEU A 142 28.44 1.26 3.22
CA LEU A 142 29.08 2.15 2.26
C LEU A 142 28.07 2.71 1.23
N ASN A 143 27.18 1.88 0.69
CA ASN A 143 26.17 2.35 -0.24
C ASN A 143 25.25 3.40 0.39
N SER A 144 24.80 3.16 1.63
CA SER A 144 24.01 4.11 2.39
C SER A 144 24.81 5.38 2.70
N LEU A 145 26.11 5.26 3.02
CA LEU A 145 26.98 6.42 3.28
C LEU A 145 27.17 7.32 2.04
N PHE A 146 27.19 6.70 0.86
CA PHE A 146 27.32 7.41 -0.41
C PHE A 146 25.96 7.69 -1.09
N ASP A 147 24.85 7.51 -0.38
CA ASP A 147 23.47 7.66 -0.89
C ASP A 147 23.19 6.88 -2.19
N ILE A 148 23.89 5.75 -2.39
CA ILE A 148 23.72 4.89 -3.56
C ILE A 148 22.43 4.06 -3.46
N ASP A 149 21.97 3.80 -2.24
CA ASP A 149 20.75 3.02 -1.96
C ASP A 149 19.52 3.61 -2.67
N VAL A 150 19.45 4.93 -2.82
CA VAL A 150 18.37 5.63 -3.55
C VAL A 150 18.25 5.15 -5.00
N PHE A 151 19.38 4.89 -5.67
CA PHE A 151 19.36 4.35 -7.04
C PHE A 151 18.92 2.89 -7.08
N GLY A 152 19.28 2.11 -6.05
CA GLY A 152 18.83 0.73 -5.89
C GLY A 152 17.31 0.67 -5.72
N GLU A 153 16.75 1.50 -4.85
CA GLU A 153 15.30 1.60 -4.63
C GLU A 153 14.56 2.05 -5.90
N ALA A 154 15.05 3.10 -6.57
CA ALA A 154 14.45 3.57 -7.82
C ALA A 154 14.45 2.48 -8.90
N THR A 155 15.52 1.67 -8.98
CA THR A 155 15.60 0.54 -9.92
C THR A 155 14.57 -0.53 -9.58
N ASN A 156 14.45 -0.89 -8.29
CA ASN A 156 13.47 -1.88 -7.84
C ASN A 156 12.02 -1.44 -8.10
N MET A 157 11.71 -0.17 -7.86
CA MET A 157 10.41 0.42 -8.19
C MET A 157 10.15 0.35 -9.69
N SER A 158 11.13 0.70 -10.52
CA SER A 158 11.02 0.65 -11.99
C SER A 158 10.74 -0.77 -12.49
N VAL A 159 11.38 -1.79 -11.90
CA VAL A 159 11.13 -3.21 -12.24
C VAL A 159 9.74 -3.65 -11.81
N ALA A 160 9.30 -3.24 -10.62
CA ALA A 160 7.95 -3.53 -10.12
C ALA A 160 6.88 -2.93 -11.05
N ASP A 161 7.05 -1.67 -11.45
CA ASP A 161 6.17 -0.95 -12.37
C ASP A 161 6.16 -1.59 -13.76
N MET A 162 7.32 -1.97 -14.29
CA MET A 162 7.41 -2.68 -15.56
C MET A 162 6.62 -4.00 -15.52
N THR A 163 6.75 -4.73 -14.41
CA THR A 163 6.08 -6.02 -14.23
C THR A 163 4.57 -5.88 -14.08
N SER A 164 4.10 -4.90 -13.29
CA SER A 164 2.67 -4.63 -13.11
C SER A 164 2.02 -4.17 -14.41
N THR A 165 2.67 -3.24 -15.12
CA THR A 165 2.21 -2.74 -16.43
C THR A 165 2.14 -3.87 -17.46
N GLY A 166 3.15 -4.74 -17.51
CA GLY A 166 3.15 -5.90 -18.41
C GLY A 166 2.00 -6.88 -18.12
N ARG A 167 1.60 -7.06 -16.86
CA ARG A 167 0.42 -7.88 -16.50
C ARG A 167 -0.87 -7.21 -16.94
N THR A 168 -1.03 -5.92 -16.69
CA THR A 168 -2.22 -5.16 -17.11
C THR A 168 -2.36 -5.14 -18.63
N LEU A 169 -1.27 -4.98 -19.37
CA LEU A 169 -1.28 -5.02 -20.83
C LEU A 169 -1.82 -6.36 -21.35
N LYS A 170 -1.28 -7.48 -20.85
CA LYS A 170 -1.75 -8.83 -21.23
C LYS A 170 -3.23 -9.06 -20.90
N GLN A 171 -3.70 -8.54 -19.77
CA GLN A 171 -5.12 -8.61 -19.42
C GLN A 171 -5.99 -7.82 -20.40
N LYS A 172 -5.57 -6.60 -20.76
CA LYS A 172 -6.29 -5.76 -21.72
C LYS A 172 -6.30 -6.33 -23.12
N GLU A 173 -5.20 -6.95 -23.56
CA GLU A 173 -5.14 -7.69 -24.83
C GLU A 173 -6.15 -8.85 -24.86
N ALA A 174 -6.24 -9.64 -23.79
CA ALA A 174 -7.22 -10.72 -23.67
C ALA A 174 -8.67 -10.21 -23.63
N GLU A 175 -8.93 -9.09 -22.95
CA GLU A 175 -10.24 -8.42 -22.94
C GLU A 175 -10.63 -7.94 -24.34
N LEU A 176 -9.70 -7.31 -25.07
CA LEU A 176 -9.92 -6.85 -26.44
C LEU A 176 -10.26 -8.01 -27.37
N ASP A 177 -9.55 -9.14 -27.26
CA ASP A 177 -9.82 -10.33 -28.07
C ASP A 177 -11.20 -10.95 -27.77
N ASN A 178 -11.60 -10.96 -26.51
CA ASN A 178 -12.94 -11.40 -26.13
C ASN A 178 -14.04 -10.46 -26.67
N ILE A 179 -13.83 -9.14 -26.56
CA ILE A 179 -14.77 -8.14 -27.07
C ILE A 179 -14.87 -8.22 -28.60
N SER A 180 -13.74 -8.38 -29.31
CA SER A 180 -13.72 -8.51 -30.76
C SER A 180 -14.52 -9.73 -31.21
N THR A 181 -14.35 -10.87 -30.51
CA THR A 181 -15.09 -12.11 -30.76
C THR A 181 -16.59 -11.93 -30.51
N LYS A 182 -16.98 -11.30 -29.39
CA LYS A 182 -18.39 -10.99 -29.09
C LYS A 182 -19.02 -10.10 -30.15
N LEU A 183 -18.29 -9.07 -30.60
CA LEU A 183 -18.76 -8.12 -31.59
C LEU A 183 -18.93 -8.78 -32.96
N PHE A 184 -18.01 -9.67 -33.34
CA PHE A 184 -18.13 -10.49 -34.54
C PHE A 184 -19.42 -11.35 -34.52
N ASN A 185 -19.66 -12.06 -33.41
CA ASN A 185 -20.86 -12.90 -33.25
C ASN A 185 -22.16 -12.07 -33.26
N ALA A 186 -22.17 -10.92 -32.59
CA ALA A 186 -23.32 -10.02 -32.57
C ALA A 186 -23.67 -9.50 -33.97
N ARG A 187 -22.66 -9.12 -34.78
CA ARG A 187 -22.86 -8.71 -36.17
C ARG A 187 -23.43 -9.84 -37.03
N ALA A 188 -22.93 -11.06 -36.87
CA ALA A 188 -23.44 -12.22 -37.60
C ALA A 188 -24.93 -12.48 -37.26
N SER A 189 -25.29 -12.43 -35.97
CA SER A 189 -26.68 -12.59 -35.52
C SER A 189 -27.60 -11.48 -36.06
N ALA A 190 -27.16 -10.22 -36.02
CA ALA A 190 -27.93 -9.09 -36.55
C ALA A 190 -28.23 -9.25 -38.06
N LYS A 191 -27.24 -9.70 -38.84
CA LYS A 191 -27.41 -9.96 -40.28
C LYS A 191 -28.43 -11.08 -40.56
N SER A 192 -28.46 -12.12 -39.73
CA SER A 192 -29.48 -13.18 -39.84
C SER A 192 -30.87 -12.63 -39.56
N LYS A 193 -31.03 -11.88 -38.47
CA LYS A 193 -32.32 -11.27 -38.10
C LYS A 193 -32.84 -10.29 -39.15
N GLU A 194 -31.94 -9.54 -39.80
CA GLU A 194 -32.32 -8.66 -40.91
C GLU A 194 -32.90 -9.44 -42.10
N LYS A 195 -32.32 -10.62 -42.40
CA LYS A 195 -32.85 -11.52 -43.43
C LYS A 195 -34.23 -12.05 -43.06
N ASP A 196 -34.41 -12.46 -41.80
CA ASP A 196 -35.68 -12.95 -41.29
C ASP A 196 -36.76 -11.86 -41.31
N LEU A 197 -36.41 -10.61 -40.97
CA LEU A 197 -37.31 -9.47 -41.04
C LEU A 197 -37.82 -9.23 -42.47
N LYS A 198 -36.92 -9.25 -43.46
CA LYS A 198 -37.30 -9.11 -44.88
C LYS A 198 -38.23 -10.23 -45.35
N ALA A 199 -38.03 -11.46 -44.87
CA ALA A 199 -38.91 -12.57 -45.17
C ALA A 199 -40.30 -12.37 -44.54
N LEU A 200 -40.35 -11.89 -43.29
CA LEU A 200 -41.59 -11.62 -42.59
C LEU A 200 -42.39 -10.46 -43.23
N GLU A 201 -41.71 -9.40 -43.65
CA GLU A 201 -42.32 -8.29 -44.40
C GLU A 201 -42.99 -8.78 -45.69
N ARG A 202 -42.35 -9.74 -46.38
CA ARG A 202 -42.90 -10.34 -47.60
C ARG A 202 -44.16 -11.16 -47.32
N ILE A 203 -44.13 -11.99 -46.27
CA ILE A 203 -45.29 -12.78 -45.83
C ILE A 203 -46.44 -11.85 -45.41
N TYR A 204 -46.14 -10.77 -44.68
CA TYR A 204 -47.16 -9.81 -44.27
C TYR A 204 -47.82 -9.12 -45.48
N ALA A 205 -47.03 -8.76 -46.50
CA ALA A 205 -47.55 -8.21 -47.75
C ALA A 205 -48.48 -9.20 -48.47
N GLU A 206 -48.10 -10.48 -48.55
CA GLU A 206 -48.95 -11.54 -49.12
C GLU A 206 -50.25 -11.72 -48.32
N LEU A 207 -50.16 -11.75 -46.99
CA LEU A 207 -51.32 -11.88 -46.11
C LEU A 207 -52.30 -10.72 -46.30
N LYS A 208 -51.77 -9.49 -46.44
CA LYS A 208 -52.57 -8.29 -46.70
C LYS A 208 -53.34 -8.40 -48.01
N MET A 209 -52.70 -8.88 -49.08
CA MET A 209 -53.39 -9.09 -50.36
C MET A 209 -54.52 -10.13 -50.24
N VAL A 210 -54.31 -11.18 -49.44
CA VAL A 210 -55.33 -12.21 -49.21
C VAL A 210 -56.51 -11.67 -48.39
N THR A 211 -56.25 -10.86 -47.36
CA THR A 211 -57.32 -10.20 -46.59
C THR A 211 -58.13 -9.24 -47.45
N ASP A 212 -57.47 -8.42 -48.28
CA ASP A 212 -58.16 -7.50 -49.19
C ASP A 212 -59.06 -8.28 -50.18
N ALA A 213 -58.58 -9.43 -50.69
CA ALA A 213 -59.37 -10.29 -51.57
C ALA A 213 -60.56 -10.96 -50.85
N LEU A 214 -60.43 -11.30 -49.57
CA LEU A 214 -61.51 -11.84 -48.76
C LEU A 214 -62.62 -10.81 -48.54
N GLU A 215 -62.27 -9.55 -48.23
CA GLU A 215 -63.25 -8.47 -48.09
C GLU A 215 -64.09 -8.27 -49.37
N VAL A 216 -63.43 -8.29 -50.54
CA VAL A 216 -64.12 -8.21 -51.83
C VAL A 216 -65.06 -9.40 -52.05
N LYS A 217 -64.62 -10.62 -51.68
CA LYS A 217 -65.44 -11.83 -51.78
C LYS A 217 -66.68 -11.76 -50.88
N GLU A 218 -66.54 -11.25 -49.65
CA GLU A 218 -67.66 -11.08 -48.74
C GLU A 218 -68.68 -10.08 -49.28
N ALA A 219 -68.23 -8.94 -49.82
CA ALA A 219 -69.09 -7.95 -50.46
C ALA A 219 -69.89 -8.55 -51.64
N LEU A 220 -69.22 -9.29 -52.53
CA LEU A 220 -69.87 -9.99 -53.65
C LEU A 220 -70.90 -11.04 -53.17
N THR A 221 -70.66 -11.68 -52.03
CA THR A 221 -71.58 -12.66 -51.46
C THR A 221 -72.86 -12.01 -50.95
N VAL A 222 -72.76 -10.81 -50.37
CA VAL A 222 -73.92 -9.99 -49.96
C VAL A 222 -74.74 -9.59 -51.18
N ASP A 223 -74.08 -9.12 -52.24
CA ASP A 223 -74.78 -8.70 -53.46
C ASP A 223 -75.42 -9.88 -54.20
N LYS A 224 -74.79 -11.05 -54.20
CA LYS A 224 -75.38 -12.29 -54.74
C LYS A 224 -76.64 -12.71 -53.97
N LYS A 225 -76.70 -12.49 -52.66
CA LYS A 225 -77.92 -12.70 -51.85
C LYS A 225 -79.02 -11.70 -52.19
N LYS A 226 -78.68 -10.43 -52.46
CA LYS A 226 -79.66 -9.41 -52.92
C LYS A 226 -80.24 -9.78 -54.28
N LEU A 227 -79.40 -10.21 -55.23
CA LEU A 227 -79.83 -10.69 -56.55
C LEU A 227 -80.81 -11.85 -56.46
N LYS A 228 -80.53 -12.88 -55.65
CA LYS A 228 -81.48 -13.99 -55.43
C LYS A 228 -82.84 -13.55 -54.87
N ARG A 229 -82.89 -12.48 -54.06
CA ARG A 229 -84.15 -11.92 -53.57
C ARG A 229 -84.92 -11.20 -54.67
N ILE A 230 -84.21 -10.56 -55.60
CA ILE A 230 -84.81 -9.91 -56.77
C ILE A 230 -85.36 -10.98 -57.72
N ASP A 231 -84.59 -12.03 -58.02
CA ASP A 231 -85.05 -13.14 -58.87
C ASP A 231 -86.33 -13.78 -58.32
N LYS A 232 -86.39 -14.06 -57.01
CA LYS A 232 -87.62 -14.55 -56.36
C LYS A 232 -88.80 -13.60 -56.49
N ARG A 233 -88.57 -12.28 -56.48
CA ARG A 233 -89.64 -11.29 -56.69
C ARG A 233 -90.09 -11.25 -58.14
N ILE A 234 -89.17 -11.42 -59.09
CA ILE A 234 -89.49 -11.51 -60.52
C ILE A 234 -90.31 -12.78 -60.79
N GLU A 235 -89.90 -13.94 -60.25
CA GLU A 235 -90.66 -15.19 -60.35
C GLU A 235 -92.07 -15.04 -59.76
N ALA A 236 -92.21 -14.40 -58.59
CA ALA A 236 -93.51 -14.14 -57.98
C ALA A 236 -94.39 -13.25 -58.88
N VAL A 237 -93.82 -12.19 -59.47
CA VAL A 237 -94.55 -11.31 -60.41
C VAL A 237 -94.93 -12.04 -61.69
N ALA A 238 -94.04 -12.88 -62.24
CA ALA A 238 -94.32 -13.71 -63.41
C ALA A 238 -95.48 -14.68 -63.15
N TYR A 239 -95.49 -15.32 -61.97
CA TYR A 239 -96.60 -16.18 -61.54
C TYR A 239 -97.93 -15.43 -61.43
N TYR A 240 -97.92 -14.20 -60.92
CA TYR A 240 -99.13 -13.36 -60.86
C TYR A 240 -99.62 -12.91 -62.23
N LEU A 241 -98.72 -12.70 -63.20
CA LEU A 241 -99.08 -12.35 -64.58
C LEU A 241 -99.68 -13.53 -65.35
N GLU A 242 -99.22 -14.76 -65.10
CA GLU A 242 -99.81 -15.98 -65.67
C GLU A 242 -101.23 -16.27 -65.13
N TYR A 243 -101.58 -15.77 -63.93
CA TYR A 243 -102.91 -15.95 -63.34
C TYR A 243 -103.95 -14.90 -63.80
N LEU A 244 -103.54 -13.91 -64.61
CA LEU A 244 -104.37 -12.83 -65.15
C LEU A 244 -104.72 -13.00 -66.64
N GLN A 245 -104.39 -14.15 -67.24
CA GLN A 245 -104.79 -14.59 -68.59
C GLN A 245 -105.76 -15.77 -68.51
#